data_AF-A0A0F9Q8G0-F1
#
_entry.id   AF-A0A0F9Q8G0-F1
#
_cell.length_a   1.000
_cell.length_b   1.000
_cell.length_c   1.000
_cell.angle_alpha   90.00
_cell.angle_beta   90.00
_cell.angle_gamma   90.00
#
_symmetry.space_group_name_H-M   'P 1'
#
loop_
_entity.id
_entity.type
_entity.pdbx_description
1 polymer ?
#
loop_
_entity_poly.entity_id
_entity_poly.type
_entity_poly.pdbx_seq_one_letter_code
_entity_poly.pdbx_strand_id
1 'polypeptide(L)'
;MAKTDEPTALVPADDHDLLVPGLATDNPAAKRLMKALTRATPKKIIKSRPGPGGMRFAYVHWSWIVQRLNEVFGPTWGREVTSIDRIPLPELPPRHDRDRATAERRLRPYLGP
;
A
#
# COMPACT_ATOMS: atom_id res chain seq x y z
N MET A 1 2.28 26.99 -21.51
CA MET A 1 1.31 25.94 -21.88
C MET A 1 1.20 24.98 -20.70
N ALA A 2 0.14 25.12 -19.91
CA ALA A 2 -0.09 24.31 -18.71
C ALA A 2 -0.52 22.90 -19.14
N LYS A 3 0.22 21.86 -18.68
CA LYS A 3 -0.22 20.48 -18.81
C LYS A 3 -1.28 20.23 -17.74
N THR A 4 -2.51 20.02 -18.18
CA THR A 4 -3.65 19.66 -17.36
C THR A 4 -3.35 18.32 -16.67
N ASP A 5 -3.29 18.32 -15.34
CA ASP A 5 -3.23 17.12 -14.53
C ASP A 5 -4.56 16.36 -14.67
N GLU A 6 -4.60 15.36 -15.55
CA GLU A 6 -5.71 14.42 -15.58
C GLU A 6 -5.74 13.66 -14.23
N PRO A 7 -6.85 13.71 -13.48
CA PRO A 7 -7.01 12.82 -12.34
C PRO A 7 -7.03 11.40 -12.90
N THR A 8 -6.03 10.59 -12.55
CA THR A 8 -6.03 9.14 -12.82
C THR A 8 -7.40 8.60 -12.43
N ALA A 9 -8.24 8.37 -13.43
CA ALA A 9 -9.53 7.77 -13.25
C ALA A 9 -9.24 6.38 -12.71
N LEU A 10 -9.52 6.18 -11.42
CA LEU A 10 -9.72 4.84 -10.91
C LEU A 10 -10.80 4.27 -11.82
N VAL A 11 -10.42 3.32 -12.67
CA VAL A 11 -11.36 2.59 -13.52
C VAL A 11 -12.54 2.23 -12.60
N PRO A 12 -13.78 2.65 -12.90
CA PRO A 12 -14.92 2.23 -12.12
C PRO A 12 -14.83 0.70 -12.10
N ALA A 13 -14.74 0.12 -10.90
CA ALA A 13 -14.75 -1.32 -10.78
C ALA A 13 -16.01 -1.77 -11.52
N ASP A 14 -15.83 -2.42 -12.66
CA ASP A 14 -16.92 -2.93 -13.45
C ASP A 14 -17.83 -3.68 -12.47
N ASP A 15 -19.14 -3.39 -12.53
CA ASP A 15 -20.21 -3.99 -11.73
C ASP A 15 -20.37 -5.50 -12.05
N HIS A 16 -19.28 -6.21 -12.32
CA HIS A 16 -19.18 -7.63 -12.20
C HIS A 16 -19.33 -7.97 -10.73
N ASP A 17 -20.58 -8.20 -10.33
CA ASP A 17 -20.98 -9.20 -9.36
C ASP A 17 -19.80 -9.63 -8.48
N LEU A 18 -19.47 -8.79 -7.50
CA LEU A 18 -18.60 -9.16 -6.37
C LEU A 18 -19.40 -10.18 -5.54
N LEU A 19 -19.62 -11.35 -6.13
CA LEU A 19 -20.08 -12.58 -5.53
C LEU A 19 -19.00 -12.97 -4.54
N VAL A 20 -19.08 -12.39 -3.34
CA VAL A 20 -18.59 -13.03 -2.14
C VAL A 20 -19.43 -14.30 -2.02
N PRO A 21 -18.92 -15.50 -2.37
CA PRO A 21 -19.73 -16.70 -2.38
C PRO A 21 -20.10 -16.99 -0.92
N GLY A 22 -21.38 -16.82 -0.57
CA GLY A 22 -21.89 -17.13 0.76
C GLY A 22 -22.58 -16.00 1.53
N LEU A 23 -22.59 -14.75 1.02
CA LEU A 23 -23.44 -13.72 1.62
C LEU A 23 -24.82 -13.79 0.97
N ALA A 24 -25.80 -14.44 1.63
CA ALA A 24 -27.19 -14.47 1.18
C ALA A 24 -27.68 -13.04 0.92
N THR A 25 -27.73 -12.62 -0.34
CA THR A 25 -28.04 -11.25 -0.79
C THR A 25 -29.43 -10.80 -0.37
N ASP A 26 -30.28 -11.76 -0.01
CA ASP A 26 -31.63 -11.58 0.50
C ASP A 26 -31.66 -11.22 2.00
N ASN A 27 -30.55 -11.39 2.72
CA ASN A 27 -30.46 -10.99 4.12
C ASN A 27 -30.22 -9.47 4.23
N PRO A 28 -31.05 -8.71 4.97
CA PRO A 28 -30.88 -7.27 5.13
C PRO A 28 -29.53 -6.88 5.75
N ALA A 29 -28.91 -7.75 6.56
CA ALA A 29 -27.56 -7.54 7.07
C ALA A 29 -26.52 -7.65 5.96
N ALA A 30 -26.61 -8.67 5.09
CA ALA A 30 -25.73 -8.87 3.95
C ALA A 30 -25.73 -7.67 2.99
N LYS A 31 -26.91 -7.13 2.70
CA LYS A 31 -27.06 -5.93 1.84
C LYS A 31 -26.37 -4.69 2.42
N ARG A 32 -26.38 -4.51 3.75
CA ARG A 32 -25.69 -3.42 4.43
C ARG A 32 -24.16 -3.58 4.37
N LEU A 33 -23.67 -4.82 4.55
CA LEU A 33 -22.25 -5.15 4.43
C LEU A 33 -21.75 -4.83 3.02
N MET A 34 -22.47 -5.27 1.98
CA MET A 34 -22.06 -5.00 0.61
C MET A 34 -22.01 -3.52 0.29
N LYS A 35 -23.01 -2.74 0.71
CA LYS A 35 -23.00 -1.27 0.54
C LYS A 35 -21.81 -0.60 1.26
N ALA A 36 -21.34 -1.16 2.36
CA ALA A 36 -20.19 -0.64 3.09
C ALA A 36 -18.86 -0.97 2.39
N LEU A 37 -18.76 -2.14 1.75
CA LEU A 37 -17.58 -2.61 1.02
C LEU A 37 -17.44 -1.97 -0.37
N THR A 38 -18.55 -1.71 -1.07
CA THR A 38 -18.52 -1.06 -2.40
C THR A 38 -18.25 0.44 -2.34
N ARG A 39 -18.18 1.03 -1.14
CA ARG A 39 -17.89 2.46 -0.99
C ARG A 39 -16.43 2.74 -1.36
N ALA A 40 -16.24 3.65 -2.32
CA ALA A 40 -14.91 4.07 -2.75
C ALA A 40 -14.03 4.57 -1.58
N THR A 41 -12.75 4.20 -1.61
CA THR A 41 -11.78 4.63 -0.59
C THR A 41 -11.52 6.13 -0.72
N PRO A 42 -11.61 6.91 0.37
CA PRO A 42 -11.37 8.35 0.31
C PRO A 42 -9.94 8.69 -0.15
N LYS A 43 -9.81 9.61 -1.11
CA LYS A 43 -8.50 10.03 -1.68
C LYS A 43 -7.49 10.50 -0.63
N LYS A 44 -7.95 11.10 0.47
CA LYS A 44 -7.11 11.61 1.59
C LYS A 44 -6.29 10.50 2.28
N ILE A 45 -6.75 9.26 2.16
CA ILE A 45 -6.18 8.10 2.86
C ILE A 45 -5.23 7.31 1.93
N ILE A 46 -5.40 7.50 0.62
CA ILE A 46 -4.56 6.90 -0.41
C ILE A 46 -3.22 7.62 -0.40
N LYS A 47 -2.17 6.88 -0.09
CA LYS A 47 -0.78 7.32 -0.10
C LYS A 47 -0.12 6.92 -1.41
N SER A 48 0.94 7.63 -1.78
CA SER A 48 1.73 7.33 -2.97
C SER A 48 3.17 7.01 -2.56
N ARG A 49 3.76 5.97 -3.13
CA ARG A 49 5.19 5.66 -3.01
C ARG A 49 5.86 5.64 -4.39
N PRO A 50 7.12 6.08 -4.50
CA PRO A 50 7.88 5.93 -5.72
C PRO A 50 8.14 4.43 -5.99
N GLY A 51 8.11 4.06 -7.27
CA GLY A 51 8.40 2.75 -7.79
C GLY A 51 9.56 2.76 -8.78
N PRO A 52 10.02 1.57 -9.22
CA PRO A 52 11.02 1.46 -10.27
C PRO A 52 10.55 2.15 -11.56
N GLY A 53 11.50 2.69 -12.34
CA GLY A 53 11.19 3.28 -13.65
C GLY A 53 10.35 4.56 -13.60
N GLY A 54 10.33 5.28 -12.47
CA GLY A 54 9.58 6.54 -12.34
C GLY A 54 8.07 6.35 -12.12
N MET A 55 7.60 5.12 -11.97
CA MET A 55 6.20 4.82 -11.63
C MET A 55 5.88 5.23 -10.19
N ARG A 56 4.60 5.48 -9.90
CA ARG A 56 4.11 5.74 -8.55
C ARG A 56 3.04 4.72 -8.20
N PHE A 57 3.17 4.10 -7.04
CA PHE A 57 2.18 3.16 -6.54
C PHE A 57 1.28 3.84 -5.52
N ALA A 58 -0.02 3.80 -5.77
CA ALA A 58 -1.04 4.17 -4.79
C ALA A 58 -1.24 3.00 -3.82
N TYR A 59 -1.31 3.29 -2.52
CA TYR A 59 -1.56 2.28 -1.49
C TYR A 59 -2.32 2.89 -0.32
N VAL A 60 -2.96 2.03 0.48
CA VAL A 60 -3.62 2.42 1.72
C VAL A 60 -2.88 1.78 2.88
N HIS A 61 -2.78 2.49 4.01
CA HIS A 61 -2.12 1.95 5.18
C HIS A 61 -2.97 0.83 5.81
N TRP A 62 -2.31 -0.25 6.24
CA TRP A 62 -2.97 -1.43 6.81
C TRP A 62 -3.93 -1.09 7.96
N SER A 63 -3.55 -0.15 8.84
CA SER A 63 -4.41 0.25 9.98
C SER A 63 -5.78 0.74 9.55
N TRP A 64 -5.89 1.42 8.41
CA TRP A 64 -7.17 1.90 7.91
C TRP A 64 -8.05 0.75 7.42
N ILE A 65 -7.45 -0.24 6.77
CA ILE A 65 -8.16 -1.45 6.31
C ILE A 65 -8.73 -2.21 7.52
N VAL A 66 -7.93 -2.37 8.58
CA VAL A 66 -8.37 -3.03 9.82
C VAL A 66 -9.55 -2.30 10.47
N GLN A 67 -9.47 -0.97 10.58
CA GLN A 67 -10.59 -0.16 11.11
C GLN A 67 -11.85 -0.36 10.29
N ARG A 68 -11.72 -0.37 8.95
CA ARG A 68 -12.86 -0.57 8.06
C ARG A 68 -13.48 -1.96 8.20
N LEU A 69 -12.65 -3.00 8.33
CA LEU A 69 -13.13 -4.36 8.54
C LEU A 69 -13.81 -4.52 9.90
N ASN A 70 -13.29 -3.87 10.95
CA ASN A 70 -13.95 -3.85 12.27
C ASN A 70 -15.32 -3.18 12.23
N GLU A 71 -15.48 -2.10 11.47
CA GLU A 71 -16.78 -1.43 11.28
C GLU A 71 -17.78 -2.32 10.52
N VAL A 72 -17.31 -3.08 9.53
CA VAL A 72 -18.17 -3.90 8.68
C VAL A 72 -18.52 -5.23 9.35
N PHE A 73 -17.53 -5.96 9.85
CA PHE A 73 -17.70 -7.34 10.34
C PHE A 73 -17.66 -7.47 11.87
N GLY A 74 -17.42 -6.39 12.61
CA GLY A 74 -17.16 -6.42 14.05
C GLY A 74 -15.69 -6.78 14.36
N PRO A 75 -15.27 -6.87 15.63
CA PRO A 75 -13.87 -7.13 15.99
C PRO A 75 -13.44 -8.60 15.89
N THR A 76 -14.36 -9.50 15.53
CA THR A 76 -14.18 -10.96 15.60
C THR A 76 -13.75 -11.61 14.28
N TRP A 77 -13.56 -10.83 13.21
CA TRP A 77 -13.00 -11.38 11.97
C TRP A 77 -11.52 -11.73 12.14
N GLY A 78 -11.07 -12.75 11.42
CA GLY A 78 -9.68 -13.19 11.41
C GLY A 78 -9.08 -13.13 10.01
N ARG A 79 -7.74 -13.14 9.95
CA ARG A 79 -7.01 -13.44 8.71
C ARG A 79 -6.05 -14.60 8.97
N GLU A 80 -5.88 -15.44 7.97
CA GLU A 80 -4.91 -16.51 7.98
C GLU A 80 -3.83 -16.24 6.90
N VAL A 81 -2.59 -16.60 7.18
CA VAL A 81 -1.50 -16.56 6.20
C VAL A 81 -1.21 -18.00 5.80
N THR A 82 -1.66 -18.39 4.61
CA THR A 82 -1.58 -19.79 4.14
C THR A 82 -0.16 -20.19 3.74
N SER A 83 0.61 -19.28 3.17
CA SER A 83 2.02 -19.49 2.82
C SER A 83 2.78 -18.18 2.80
N ILE A 84 4.10 -18.24 2.95
CA ILE A 84 5.01 -17.11 2.75
C ILE A 84 6.17 -17.60 1.90
N ASP A 85 6.13 -17.26 0.62
CA ASP A 85 7.24 -17.55 -0.28
C ASP A 85 8.34 -16.52 -0.09
N ARG A 86 9.56 -16.99 0.15
CA ARG A 86 10.74 -16.13 0.26
C ARG A 86 11.41 -16.07 -1.10
N ILE A 87 11.44 -14.88 -1.70
CA ILE A 87 12.21 -14.64 -2.91
C ILE A 87 13.67 -14.46 -2.49
N PRO A 88 14.61 -15.30 -2.95
CA PRO A 88 16.02 -15.07 -2.72
C PRO A 88 16.39 -13.77 -3.45
N LEU A 89 16.84 -12.77 -2.70
CA LEU A 89 17.42 -11.58 -3.31
C LEU A 89 18.78 -11.96 -3.90
N PRO A 90 19.12 -11.48 -5.11
CA PRO A 90 20.48 -11.64 -5.61
C PRO A 90 21.45 -11.00 -4.61
N GLU A 91 22.64 -11.58 -4.48
CA GLU A 91 23.68 -10.99 -3.64
C GLU A 91 23.89 -9.55 -4.09
N LEU A 92 23.61 -8.61 -3.17
CA LEU A 92 23.89 -7.21 -3.44
C LEU A 92 25.40 -7.10 -3.66
N PRO A 93 25.86 -6.39 -4.70
CA PRO A 93 27.29 -6.16 -4.87
C PRO A 93 27.84 -5.60 -3.55
N PRO A 94 29.11 -5.93 -3.21
CA PRO A 94 29.76 -5.39 -2.03
C PRO A 94 29.47 -3.89 -1.98
N ARG A 95 28.99 -3.40 -0.83
CA ARG A 95 28.85 -1.96 -0.64
C ARG A 95 30.21 -1.37 -0.94
N HIS A 96 30.38 -0.76 -2.11
CA HIS A 96 31.52 0.09 -2.36
C HIS A 96 31.35 1.21 -1.34
N ASP A 97 32.18 1.17 -0.30
CA ASP A 97 32.37 2.23 0.68
C ASP A 97 32.83 3.48 -0.08
N ARG A 98 31.94 4.13 -0.84
CA ARG A 98 32.21 5.40 -1.53
C ARG A 98 32.35 6.55 -0.54
N ASP A 99 32.21 6.29 0.76
CA ASP A 99 32.24 7.31 1.80
C ASP A 99 33.30 7.12 2.90
N ARG A 100 34.22 6.14 2.80
CA ARG A 100 35.37 6.12 3.72
C ARG A 100 36.36 7.26 3.43
N ALA A 101 36.64 7.52 2.15
CA ALA A 101 37.52 8.61 1.75
C ALA A 101 36.92 10.01 1.99
N THR A 102 35.59 10.14 1.91
CA THR A 102 34.89 11.42 2.12
C THR A 102 34.77 11.76 3.62
N ALA A 103 34.62 10.77 4.49
CA ALA A 103 34.55 10.95 5.94
C ALA A 103 35.91 11.35 6.53
N GLU A 104 37.01 10.70 6.13
CA GLU A 104 38.35 11.02 6.64
C GLU A 104 38.84 12.40 6.19
N ARG A 105 38.45 12.86 5.00
CA ARG A 105 38.82 14.19 4.49
C ARG A 105 38.05 15.33 5.16
N ARG A 106 36.87 15.05 5.72
CA ARG A 106 36.05 16.03 6.48
C ARG A 106 36.44 16.14 7.97
N LEU A 107 37.13 15.14 8.53
CA LEU A 107 37.52 15.12 9.93
C LEU A 107 38.96 15.62 10.18
N ARG A 108 39.80 15.72 9.15
CA ARG A 108 41.16 16.28 9.25
C ARG A 108 41.28 17.71 9.81
N PRO A 109 40.29 18.63 9.72
CA PRO A 109 40.42 19.94 10.35
C PRO A 109 40.25 19.92 11.88
N TYR A 110 39.75 18.82 12.47
CA TYR A 110 39.42 18.72 13.90
C TYR A 110 40.39 17.86 14.70
N LEU A 111 41.36 17.25 14.04
CA LEU A 111 42.50 16.60 14.69
C LEU A 111 43.69 17.53 14.46
N GLY A 112 43.92 18.41 15.44
CA GLY A 112 45.09 19.28 15.50
C GLY A 112 46.40 18.48 15.51
N PRO A 113 47.55 19.16 15.39
CA PRO A 113 48.86 18.53 15.42
C PRO A 113 49.13 17.73 16.69
#